data_AF-A0A537E7M9-F1
#
_entry.id   AF-A0A537E7M9-F1
#
_cell.length_a   1.000
_cell.length_b   1.000
_cell.length_c   1.000
_cell.angle_alpha   90.00
_cell.angle_beta   90.00
_cell.angle_gamma   90.00
#
_symmetry.space_group_name_H-M   'P 1'
#
loop_
_entity.id
_entity.type
_entity.pdbx_description
1 polymer ?
#
loop_
_entity_poly.entity_id
_entity_poly.type
_entity_poly.pdbx_seq_one_letter_code
_entity_poly.pdbx_strand_id
1 'polypeptide(L)'
;MLAFPLSHRGTIQMAKAVTVEVDEKGRVHIPSSIRHELKSRRFTLSVKKGRLVMDPVKPATTVRGKYMGLLKASIEEIEEAQERFVAANRR
;
A
#
# COMPACT_ATOMS: atom_id res chain seq x y z
N MET A 1 20.33 21.21 -32.68
CA MET A 1 19.01 21.78 -33.00
C MET A 1 18.17 20.69 -33.62
N LEU A 2 17.04 20.34 -32.99
CA LEU A 2 15.77 19.96 -33.60
C LEU A 2 14.82 19.66 -32.44
N ALA A 3 14.00 20.66 -32.10
CA ALA A 3 12.95 20.57 -31.09
C ALA A 3 11.65 20.21 -31.80
N PHE A 4 11.01 19.11 -31.40
CA PHE A 4 9.62 18.81 -31.76
C PHE A 4 8.73 19.25 -30.58
N PRO A 5 7.69 20.07 -30.83
CA PRO A 5 6.86 20.58 -29.76
C PRO A 5 5.79 19.55 -29.39
N LEU A 6 5.74 19.14 -28.14
CA LEU A 6 4.53 18.54 -27.56
C LEU A 6 4.08 19.42 -26.41
N SER A 7 3.19 20.35 -26.77
CA SER A 7 2.30 21.02 -25.83
C SER A 7 1.46 19.97 -25.12
N HIS A 8 1.76 19.72 -23.85
CA HIS A 8 0.79 19.22 -22.90
C HIS A 8 0.92 20.07 -21.64
N ARG A 9 -0.04 20.97 -21.43
CA ARG A 9 -0.28 21.64 -20.16
C ARG A 9 -0.69 20.58 -19.13
N GLY A 10 0.29 20.03 -18.46
CA GLY A 10 0.17 19.29 -17.23
C GLY A 10 1.50 19.48 -16.53
N THR A 11 1.50 19.94 -15.30
CA THR A 11 2.70 19.96 -14.46
C THR A 11 3.26 18.55 -14.42
N ILE A 12 4.28 18.28 -15.23
CA ILE A 12 5.06 17.06 -15.13
C ILE A 12 5.79 17.18 -13.80
N GLN A 13 5.24 16.59 -12.74
CA GLN A 13 6.04 16.28 -11.56
C GLN A 13 7.15 15.37 -12.06
N MET A 14 8.35 15.93 -12.22
CA MET A 14 9.55 15.19 -12.58
C MET A 14 9.74 14.12 -11.52
N ALA A 15 9.53 12.85 -11.90
CA ALA A 15 9.77 11.74 -11.01
C ALA A 15 11.23 11.79 -10.57
N LYS A 16 11.47 11.87 -9.26
CA LYS A 16 12.81 11.89 -8.71
C LYS A 16 13.50 10.55 -9.01
N ALA A 17 14.46 10.58 -9.92
CA ALA A 17 15.22 9.40 -10.34
C ALA A 17 16.58 9.39 -9.67
N VAL A 18 16.96 8.26 -9.09
CA VAL A 18 18.29 8.02 -8.52
C VAL A 18 18.76 6.66 -9.02
N THR A 19 20.02 6.59 -9.45
CA THR A 19 20.66 5.32 -9.82
C THR A 19 21.17 4.66 -8.55
N VAL A 20 20.87 3.37 -8.39
CA VAL A 20 21.24 2.56 -7.23
C VAL A 20 21.74 1.21 -7.72
N GLU A 21 22.67 0.62 -6.97
CA GLU A 21 23.21 -0.70 -7.25
C GLU A 21 22.56 -1.74 -6.34
N VAL A 22 22.56 -2.98 -6.83
CA VAL A 22 22.09 -4.14 -6.08
C VAL A 22 23.26 -4.67 -5.26
N ASP A 23 23.06 -4.85 -3.95
CA ASP A 23 24.08 -5.43 -3.08
C ASP A 23 24.30 -6.93 -3.39
N GLU A 24 25.34 -7.52 -2.81
CA GLU A 24 25.69 -8.94 -2.98
C GLU A 24 24.55 -9.90 -2.60
N LYS A 25 23.59 -9.45 -1.78
CA LYS A 25 22.44 -10.24 -1.34
C LYS A 25 21.18 -9.96 -2.14
N GLY A 26 21.28 -9.23 -3.25
CA GLY A 26 20.14 -8.93 -4.12
C GLY A 26 19.24 -7.80 -3.62
N ARG A 27 19.71 -6.94 -2.71
CA ARG A 27 18.92 -5.86 -2.09
C ARG A 27 19.26 -4.51 -2.71
N VAL A 28 18.25 -3.64 -2.81
CA VAL A 28 18.41 -2.26 -3.26
C VAL A 28 18.22 -1.31 -2.08
N HIS A 29 19.22 -0.47 -1.81
CA HIS A 29 19.13 0.53 -0.75
C HIS A 29 18.37 1.77 -1.24
N ILE A 30 17.18 2.00 -0.69
CA ILE A 30 16.38 3.19 -0.99
C ILE A 30 17.00 4.42 -0.29
N PRO A 31 17.45 5.46 -1.02
CA PRO A 31 18.05 6.66 -0.42
C PRO A 31 17.15 7.36 0.60
N SER A 32 17.76 8.00 1.60
CA SER A 32 17.05 8.67 2.71
C SER A 32 15.97 9.63 2.22
N SER A 33 16.26 10.43 1.20
CA SER A 33 15.30 11.40 0.65
C SER A 33 14.01 10.75 0.16
N ILE A 34 14.09 9.57 -0.45
CA ILE A 34 12.92 8.83 -0.95
C ILE A 34 12.17 8.18 0.21
N ARG A 35 12.90 7.66 1.22
CA ARG A 35 12.28 7.08 2.43
C ARG A 35 11.48 8.11 3.21
N HIS A 36 11.99 9.34 3.35
CA HIS A 36 11.31 10.43 4.03
C HIS A 36 10.05 10.92 3.29
N GLU A 37 10.04 10.82 1.98
CA GLU A 37 8.90 11.18 1.13
C GLU A 37 7.79 10.12 1.21
N LEU A 38 8.14 8.84 1.02
CA LEU A 38 7.16 7.76 0.99
C LEU A 38 6.62 7.39 2.39
N LYS A 39 7.38 7.64 3.45
CA LYS A 39 7.02 7.38 4.87
C LYS A 39 6.47 5.98 5.15
N SER A 40 6.80 5.01 4.30
CA SER A 40 6.37 3.62 4.42
C SER A 40 7.57 2.72 4.64
N ARG A 41 7.36 1.69 5.48
CA ARG A 41 8.32 0.60 5.70
C ARG A 41 7.99 -0.66 4.91
N ARG A 42 6.77 -0.76 4.37
CA ARG A 42 6.27 -1.94 3.66
C ARG A 42 5.85 -1.56 2.25
N PHE A 43 6.22 -2.39 1.29
CA PHE A 43 5.92 -2.18 -0.11
C PHE A 43 5.45 -3.49 -0.74
N THR A 44 4.49 -3.38 -1.63
CA THR A 44 4.15 -4.44 -2.58
C THR A 44 5.07 -4.29 -3.78
N LEU A 45 5.77 -5.36 -4.14
CA LEU A 45 6.59 -5.42 -5.34
C LEU A 45 5.77 -6.01 -6.50
N SER A 46 5.81 -5.36 -7.65
CA SER A 46 5.27 -5.91 -8.89
C SER A 46 6.19 -5.62 -10.07
N VAL A 47 6.16 -6.48 -11.09
CA VAL A 47 6.87 -6.24 -12.35
C VAL A 47 5.85 -5.82 -13.41
N LYS A 48 5.99 -4.62 -13.96
CA LYS A 48 5.10 -4.08 -14.99
C LYS A 48 5.93 -3.54 -16.15
N LYS A 49 5.70 -4.07 -17.36
CA LYS A 49 6.40 -3.64 -18.59
C LYS A 49 7.94 -3.61 -18.43
N GLY A 50 8.50 -4.66 -17.81
CA GLY A 50 9.94 -4.77 -17.55
C GLY A 50 10.48 -3.85 -16.45
N ARG A 51 9.61 -3.16 -15.70
CA ARG A 51 9.99 -2.29 -14.58
C ARG A 51 9.56 -2.88 -13.25
N LEU A 52 10.41 -2.76 -12.24
CA LEU A 52 10.06 -3.05 -10.86
C LEU A 52 9.31 -1.85 -10.28
N VAL A 53 8.08 -2.07 -9.83
CA VAL A 53 7.20 -1.07 -9.24
C VAL A 53 7.00 -1.42 -7.77
N MET A 54 7.23 -0.44 -6.90
CA MET A 54 7.08 -0.56 -5.45
C MET A 54 5.93 0.33 -4.99
N ASP A 55 4.83 -0.29 -4.54
CA ASP A 55 3.68 0.46 -4.03
C ASP A 55 3.67 0.40 -2.48
N PRO A 56 3.64 1.54 -1.77
CA PRO A 56 3.62 1.53 -0.30
C PRO A 56 2.36 0.85 0.23
N VAL A 57 2.53 -0.10 1.14
CA VAL A 57 1.42 -0.76 1.84
C VAL A 57 0.96 0.17 2.95
N LYS A 58 -0.30 0.63 2.86
CA LYS A 58 -0.91 1.41 3.95
C LYS A 58 -1.00 0.54 5.22
N PRO A 59 -0.67 1.08 6.39
CA PRO A 59 -0.77 0.31 7.64
C PRO A 59 -2.22 -0.16 7.86
N ALA A 60 -2.39 -1.36 8.42
CA ALA A 60 -3.71 -1.93 8.67
C ALA A 60 -4.61 -1.04 9.54
N THR A 61 -4.02 -0.17 10.37
CA THR A 61 -4.73 0.82 11.18
C THR A 61 -5.52 1.83 10.34
N THR A 62 -5.14 2.09 9.08
CA THR A 62 -5.91 2.94 8.16
C THR A 62 -7.12 2.21 7.56
N VAL A 63 -7.14 0.88 7.61
CA VAL A 63 -8.23 0.04 7.09
C VAL A 63 -9.31 -0.20 8.13
N ARG A 64 -9.04 0.05 9.43
CA ARG A 64 -10.09 0.10 10.46
C ARG A 64 -11.27 0.97 10.00
N GLY A 65 -11.05 2.07 9.29
CA GLY A 65 -12.13 2.92 8.78
C GLY A 65 -13.12 2.25 7.81
N LYS A 66 -12.69 1.28 6.98
CA LYS A 66 -13.60 0.57 6.05
C LYS A 66 -14.51 -0.43 6.78
N TYR A 67 -14.10 -0.89 7.96
CA TYR A 67 -14.82 -1.88 8.77
C TYR A 67 -15.40 -1.30 10.07
N MET A 68 -14.98 -0.09 10.47
CA MET A 68 -15.56 0.69 11.57
C MET A 68 -16.96 1.16 11.13
N GLY A 69 -17.99 0.63 11.79
CA GLY A 69 -19.39 0.97 11.51
C GLY A 69 -20.12 0.05 10.52
N LEU A 70 -19.45 -0.97 9.96
CA LEU A 70 -20.16 -2.03 9.22
C LEU A 70 -20.87 -3.01 10.15
N LEU A 71 -20.34 -3.17 11.36
CA LEU A 71 -20.99 -3.91 12.43
C LEU A 71 -21.82 -2.90 13.23
N LYS A 72 -23.15 -3.01 13.12
CA LYS A 72 -24.10 -2.22 13.91
C LYS A 72 -24.21 -2.70 15.37
N ALA A 73 -23.38 -3.67 15.74
CA ALA A 73 -23.42 -4.36 17.02
C ALA A 73 -22.08 -4.24 17.73
N SER A 74 -22.10 -4.19 19.06
CA SER A 74 -20.89 -4.27 19.88
C SER A 74 -20.20 -5.63 19.72
N ILE A 75 -18.95 -5.73 20.16
CA ILE A 75 -18.22 -6.99 20.14
C ILE A 75 -18.93 -8.03 21.01
N GLU A 76 -19.43 -7.64 22.19
CA GLU A 76 -20.18 -8.55 23.07
C GLU A 76 -21.46 -9.07 22.39
N GLU A 77 -22.20 -8.22 21.66
CA GLU A 77 -23.41 -8.62 20.95
C GLU A 77 -23.11 -9.64 19.82
N ILE A 78 -21.95 -9.51 19.16
CA ILE A 78 -21.50 -10.44 18.13
C ILE A 78 -21.09 -11.78 18.75
N GLU A 79 -20.37 -11.75 19.87
CA GLU A 79 -19.96 -12.95 20.60
C GLU A 79 -21.18 -13.72 21.14
N GLU A 80 -22.15 -13.03 21.72
CA GLU A 80 -23.39 -13.64 22.22
C GLU A 80 -24.23 -14.25 21.09
N ALA A 81 -24.33 -13.58 19.94
CA ALA A 81 -25.01 -14.13 18.76
C ALA A 81 -24.31 -15.39 18.24
N GLN A 82 -22.97 -15.41 18.26
CA GLN A 82 -22.17 -16.57 17.87
C GLN A 82 -22.40 -17.75 18.83
N GLU A 83 -22.39 -17.51 20.15
CA GLU A 83 -22.65 -18.55 21.14
C GLU A 83 -24.05 -19.16 20.99
N ARG A 84 -25.08 -18.31 20.80
CA ARG A 84 -26.45 -18.78 20.56
C ARG A 84 -26.55 -19.64 19.30
N PHE A 85 -25.89 -19.24 18.20
CA PHE A 85 -25.90 -20.00 16.95
C PHE A 85 -25.23 -21.37 17.09
N VAL A 86 -24.11 -21.45 17.81
CA VAL A 86 -23.40 -22.72 18.09
C VAL A 86 -24.22 -23.61 19.02
N ALA A 87 -24.87 -23.04 20.05
CA ALA A 87 -25.72 -23.77 20.98
C ALA A 87 -26.97 -24.34 20.29
N ALA A 88 -27.58 -23.58 19.37
CA ALA A 88 -28.77 -24.01 18.63
C ALA A 88 -28.48 -25.16 17.64
N ASN A 89 -27.28 -25.20 17.05
CA ASN A 89 -26.85 -26.24 16.10
C ASN A 89 -26.23 -27.49 16.77
N ARG A 90 -26.24 -27.58 18.10
CA ARG A 90 -25.75 -28.76 18.85
C ARG A 90 -26.84 -29.80 19.20
N ARG A 91 -28.01 -29.72 18.56
CA ARG A 91 -29.07 -30.75 18.67
C ARG A 91 -29.06 -31.70 17.49
#